data_AF-A0A8L8JIW5-F1
#
_entry.id   AF-A0A8L8JIW5-F1
#
_cell.length_a   1.000
_cell.length_b   1.000
_cell.length_c   1.000
_cell.angle_alpha   90.00
_cell.angle_beta   90.00
_cell.angle_gamma   90.00
#
_symmetry.space_group_name_H-M   'P 1'
#
loop_
_entity.id
_entity.type
_entity.pdbx_description
1 polymer ?
#
loop_
_entity_poly.entity_id
_entity_poly.type
_entity_poly.pdbx_seq_one_letter_code
_entity_poly.pdbx_strand_id
1 'polypeptide(L)'
;LIKVIINLSSIFTSYRLGLAVSDLMFLLLCVPFTAIDYALPVWIFPEWTCSMINFFQHISAYCSVWTLTLMALDRYLAVVYPVDSLTLRSPKNTIIALVVVYTIIVATQIPVGLMHGIYTYDFIIEERSTCAIVSIATNNATLVFARTYFITFNVFGYILPLGISVVLYWRMLRRLWDTPRPGHSNAINGSIRSRPETRRAKRKVTRLVLCVLVIWAVCWLPLNVCFFVSGLSYPETLVMKGGVIMVIVQISSQVLAYTNSCLNPILYALMSENFRKGFIRVICIIGRKLTMNNYCIESDKQLRMEFTTCNNTAMSNSIRRFQPTPKTGGKVRFRLPLFSKAI
;
A
#
# COMPACT_ATOMS: atom_id res chain seq x y z
N LEU A 1 -14.75 -15.45 -6.88
CA LEU A 1 -13.63 -14.47 -6.84
C LEU A 1 -12.63 -14.68 -5.70
N ILE A 2 -13.05 -14.70 -4.43
CA ILE A 2 -12.13 -14.74 -3.26
C ILE A 2 -11.18 -15.97 -3.28
N LYS A 3 -11.69 -17.18 -3.56
CA LYS A 3 -10.85 -18.40 -3.71
C LYS A 3 -9.85 -18.30 -4.88
N VAL A 4 -10.21 -17.60 -5.96
CA VAL A 4 -9.33 -17.38 -7.13
C VAL A 4 -8.23 -16.36 -6.78
N ILE A 5 -8.58 -15.28 -6.09
CA ILE A 5 -7.62 -14.29 -5.58
C ILE A 5 -6.63 -14.95 -4.60
N ILE A 6 -7.10 -15.83 -3.71
CA ILE A 6 -6.24 -16.56 -2.77
C ILE A 6 -5.22 -17.46 -3.49
N ASN A 7 -5.61 -18.14 -4.57
CA ASN A 7 -4.73 -19.03 -5.33
C ASN A 7 -3.69 -18.29 -6.20
N LEU A 8 -3.95 -17.03 -6.57
CA LEU A 8 -3.07 -16.22 -7.42
C LEU A 8 -2.28 -15.14 -6.64
N SER A 9 -2.63 -14.85 -5.38
CA SER A 9 -2.04 -13.75 -4.61
C SER A 9 -0.90 -14.19 -3.68
N SER A 10 0.23 -13.51 -3.81
CA SER A 10 1.22 -13.41 -2.73
C SER A 10 0.69 -12.46 -1.65
N ILE A 11 1.08 -12.65 -0.39
CA ILE A 11 0.82 -11.76 0.76
C ILE A 11 1.03 -10.27 0.38
N PHE A 12 2.14 -9.98 -0.32
CA PHE A 12 2.48 -8.62 -0.75
C PHE A 12 1.55 -8.10 -1.87
N THR A 13 0.95 -8.97 -2.66
CA THR A 13 -0.06 -8.59 -3.66
C THR A 13 -1.40 -8.27 -2.99
N SER A 14 -1.80 -9.01 -1.95
CA SER A 14 -3.02 -8.74 -1.18
C SER A 14 -2.99 -7.36 -0.54
N TYR A 15 -1.88 -7.02 0.12
CA TYR A 15 -1.67 -5.71 0.74
C TYR A 15 -1.71 -4.54 -0.26
N ARG A 16 -1.05 -4.69 -1.42
CA ARG A 16 -1.06 -3.67 -2.48
C ARG A 16 -2.44 -3.50 -3.12
N LEU A 17 -3.18 -4.60 -3.29
CA LEU A 17 -4.54 -4.53 -3.79
C LEU A 17 -5.45 -3.78 -2.80
N GLY A 18 -5.31 -4.05 -1.49
CA GLY A 18 -6.02 -3.33 -0.44
C GLY A 18 -5.76 -1.82 -0.46
N LEU A 19 -4.48 -1.40 -0.57
CA LEU A 19 -4.13 0.01 -0.73
C LEU A 19 -4.70 0.60 -2.03
N ALA A 20 -4.52 -0.07 -3.15
CA ALA A 20 -4.99 0.44 -4.45
C ALA A 20 -6.51 0.63 -4.47
N VAL A 21 -7.27 -0.29 -3.87
CA VAL A 21 -8.73 -0.14 -3.75
C VAL A 21 -9.09 1.06 -2.89
N SER A 22 -8.43 1.24 -1.74
CA SER A 22 -8.64 2.39 -0.85
C SER A 22 -8.34 3.72 -1.54
N ASP A 23 -7.17 3.82 -2.17
CA ASP A 23 -6.71 5.03 -2.84
C ASP A 23 -7.59 5.37 -4.05
N LEU A 24 -7.99 4.38 -4.86
CA LEU A 24 -8.89 4.62 -6.00
C LEU A 24 -10.27 5.06 -5.54
N MET A 25 -10.81 4.44 -4.49
CA MET A 25 -12.08 4.87 -3.90
C MET A 25 -12.00 6.32 -3.42
N PHE A 26 -10.90 6.70 -2.78
CA PHE A 26 -10.66 8.06 -2.31
C PHE A 26 -10.56 9.07 -3.47
N LEU A 27 -9.75 8.76 -4.48
CA LEU A 27 -9.52 9.64 -5.62
C LEU A 27 -10.77 9.83 -6.50
N LEU A 28 -11.59 8.81 -6.65
CA LEU A 28 -12.78 8.87 -7.50
C LEU A 28 -14.00 9.46 -6.79
N LEU A 29 -14.18 9.14 -5.51
CA LEU A 29 -15.41 9.49 -4.78
C LEU A 29 -15.26 10.70 -3.85
N CYS A 30 -14.05 11.04 -3.40
CA CYS A 30 -13.85 12.11 -2.42
C CYS A 30 -13.28 13.37 -3.09
N VAL A 31 -12.15 13.23 -3.79
CA VAL A 31 -11.39 14.38 -4.32
C VAL A 31 -12.21 15.32 -5.22
N PRO A 32 -13.02 14.86 -6.19
CA PRO A 32 -13.76 15.76 -7.06
C PRO A 32 -14.79 16.60 -6.30
N PHE A 33 -15.47 15.99 -5.33
CA PHE A 33 -16.50 16.68 -4.56
C PHE A 33 -15.89 17.65 -3.56
N THR A 34 -14.81 17.27 -2.87
CA THR A 34 -14.06 18.17 -1.99
C THR A 34 -13.46 19.34 -2.78
N ALA A 35 -13.00 19.11 -4.00
CA ALA A 35 -12.49 20.18 -4.87
C ALA A 35 -13.60 21.18 -5.25
N ILE A 36 -14.82 20.70 -5.50
CA ILE A 36 -15.98 21.56 -5.78
C ILE A 36 -16.37 22.37 -4.54
N ASP A 37 -16.38 21.77 -3.35
CA ASP A 37 -16.62 22.46 -2.08
C ASP A 37 -15.59 23.57 -1.79
N TYR A 38 -14.34 23.39 -2.19
CA TYR A 38 -13.33 24.46 -2.09
C TYR A 38 -13.41 25.50 -3.20
N ALA A 39 -13.94 25.15 -4.37
CA ALA A 39 -14.02 26.06 -5.51
C ALA A 39 -15.28 26.94 -5.46
N LEU A 40 -16.37 26.46 -4.85
CA LEU A 40 -17.65 27.15 -4.77
C LEU A 40 -17.89 27.70 -3.36
N PRO A 41 -18.53 28.88 -3.23
CA PRO A 41 -18.88 29.45 -1.92
C PRO A 41 -20.05 28.73 -1.23
N VAL A 42 -20.75 27.85 -1.96
CA VAL A 42 -21.93 27.13 -1.50
C VAL A 42 -21.85 25.64 -1.85
N TRP A 43 -22.33 24.80 -0.94
CA TRP A 43 -22.51 23.38 -1.14
C TRP A 43 -23.71 23.11 -2.06
N ILE A 44 -23.45 22.72 -3.30
CA ILE A 44 -24.49 22.50 -4.33
C ILE A 44 -25.10 21.09 -4.29
N PHE A 45 -24.51 20.16 -3.55
CA PHE A 45 -24.95 18.76 -3.52
C PHE A 45 -26.03 18.54 -2.45
N PRO A 46 -26.80 17.44 -2.54
CA PRO A 46 -27.69 17.04 -1.46
C PRO A 46 -26.95 16.86 -0.12
N GLU A 47 -27.68 16.99 0.99
CA GLU A 47 -27.13 16.84 2.34
C GLU A 47 -26.46 15.47 2.57
N TRP A 48 -27.08 14.39 2.10
CA TRP A 48 -26.53 13.04 2.23
C TRP A 48 -25.16 12.87 1.57
N THR A 49 -24.84 13.69 0.55
CA THR A 49 -23.56 13.64 -0.14
C THR A 49 -22.42 14.11 0.76
N CYS A 50 -22.66 15.11 1.62
CA CYS A 50 -21.68 15.62 2.58
C CYS A 50 -21.26 14.54 3.60
N SER A 51 -22.23 13.86 4.20
CA SER A 51 -21.99 12.75 5.13
C SER A 51 -21.28 11.58 4.45
N MET A 52 -21.72 11.23 3.24
CA MET A 52 -21.14 10.14 2.45
C MET A 52 -19.67 10.39 2.10
N ILE A 53 -19.32 11.57 1.58
CA ILE A 53 -17.94 11.91 1.17
C ILE A 53 -17.00 11.86 2.37
N ASN A 54 -17.40 12.47 3.49
CA ASN A 54 -16.58 12.45 4.70
C ASN A 54 -16.42 11.03 5.25
N PHE A 55 -17.47 10.22 5.22
CA PHE A 55 -17.40 8.81 5.60
C PHE A 55 -16.37 8.02 4.77
N PHE A 56 -16.43 8.12 3.44
CA PHE A 56 -15.47 7.44 2.56
C PHE A 56 -14.05 7.99 2.70
N GLN A 57 -13.90 9.29 2.92
CA GLN A 57 -12.62 9.92 3.18
C GLN A 57 -11.97 9.38 4.45
N HIS A 58 -12.71 9.30 5.55
CA HIS A 58 -12.23 8.73 6.81
C HIS A 58 -11.88 7.25 6.67
N ILE A 59 -12.78 6.45 6.08
CA ILE A 59 -12.53 5.01 5.87
C ILE A 59 -11.28 4.80 5.02
N SER A 60 -11.13 5.52 3.91
CA SER A 60 -9.98 5.31 3.05
C SER A 60 -8.67 5.70 3.73
N ALA A 61 -8.65 6.82 4.45
CA ALA A 61 -7.49 7.26 5.23
C ALA A 61 -7.06 6.19 6.25
N TYR A 62 -8.02 5.67 7.02
CA TYR A 62 -7.78 4.66 8.05
C TYR A 62 -7.36 3.32 7.44
N CYS A 63 -8.06 2.85 6.41
CA CYS A 63 -7.70 1.61 5.71
C CYS A 63 -6.29 1.68 5.14
N SER A 64 -5.87 2.83 4.60
CA SER A 64 -4.53 3.04 4.06
C SER A 64 -3.45 2.90 5.16
N VAL A 65 -3.56 3.67 6.25
CA VAL A 65 -2.56 3.65 7.33
C VAL A 65 -2.48 2.29 8.04
N TRP A 66 -3.62 1.66 8.32
CA TRP A 66 -3.64 0.38 9.00
C TRP A 66 -3.12 -0.74 8.10
N THR A 67 -3.33 -0.65 6.79
CA THR A 67 -2.71 -1.55 5.82
C THR A 67 -1.19 -1.38 5.79
N LEU A 68 -0.67 -0.16 5.84
CA LEU A 68 0.77 0.10 5.94
C LEU A 68 1.37 -0.47 7.24
N THR A 69 0.64 -0.34 8.35
CA THR A 69 1.02 -0.90 9.65
C THR A 69 1.06 -2.43 9.60
N LEU A 70 0.07 -3.07 8.98
CA LEU A 70 0.08 -4.53 8.76
C LEU A 70 1.23 -4.97 7.84
N MET A 71 1.56 -4.18 6.82
CA MET A 71 2.74 -4.43 5.98
C MET A 71 4.04 -4.34 6.80
N ALA A 72 4.16 -3.36 7.69
CA ALA A 72 5.29 -3.24 8.61
C ALA A 72 5.42 -4.49 9.49
N LEU A 73 4.30 -4.95 10.06
CA LEU A 73 4.24 -6.14 10.90
C LEU A 73 4.61 -7.42 10.13
N ASP A 74 4.08 -7.61 8.92
CA ASP A 74 4.44 -8.73 8.04
C ASP A 74 5.95 -8.76 7.77
N ARG A 75 6.56 -7.60 7.49
CA ARG A 75 8.01 -7.50 7.26
C ARG A 75 8.81 -7.80 8.52
N TYR A 76 8.38 -7.28 9.66
CA TYR A 76 9.00 -7.57 10.95
C TYR A 76 9.00 -9.07 11.24
N LEU A 77 7.84 -9.73 11.12
CA LEU A 77 7.70 -11.17 11.32
C LEU A 77 8.58 -11.98 10.36
N ALA A 78 8.63 -11.58 9.09
CA ALA A 78 9.43 -12.24 8.06
C ALA A 78 10.95 -12.20 8.32
N VAL A 79 11.43 -11.19 9.05
CA VAL A 79 12.85 -10.95 9.31
C VAL A 79 13.27 -11.46 10.68
N VAL A 80 12.45 -11.20 11.71
CA VAL A 80 12.79 -11.53 13.10
C VAL A 80 12.41 -12.96 13.47
N TYR A 81 11.31 -13.49 12.92
CA TYR A 81 10.79 -14.83 13.21
C TYR A 81 10.60 -15.64 11.91
N PRO A 82 11.68 -15.96 11.16
CA PRO A 82 11.58 -16.52 9.82
C PRO A 82 10.95 -17.91 9.74
N VAL A 83 10.99 -18.70 10.82
CA VAL A 83 10.43 -20.06 10.88
C VAL A 83 9.05 -20.05 11.57
N ASP A 84 8.96 -19.44 12.75
CA ASP A 84 7.72 -19.43 13.54
C ASP A 84 6.58 -18.65 12.85
N SER A 85 6.92 -17.67 12.00
CA SER A 85 5.91 -16.88 11.29
C SER A 85 5.39 -17.53 10.01
N LEU A 86 5.88 -18.71 9.58
CA LEU A 86 5.47 -19.35 8.32
C LEU A 86 3.99 -19.76 8.31
N THR A 87 3.46 -20.22 9.45
CA THR A 87 2.05 -20.60 9.61
C THR A 87 1.14 -19.36 9.68
N LEU A 88 1.62 -18.30 10.34
CA LEU A 88 0.90 -17.04 10.49
C LEU A 88 0.86 -16.24 9.18
N ARG A 89 1.99 -16.15 8.46
CA ARG A 89 2.16 -15.44 7.18
C ARG A 89 1.65 -16.30 6.02
N SER A 90 0.35 -16.57 6.01
CA SER A 90 -0.33 -17.14 4.85
C SER A 90 -1.16 -16.07 4.12
N PRO A 91 -1.37 -16.19 2.79
CA PRO A 91 -2.26 -15.30 2.05
C PRO A 91 -3.68 -15.27 2.62
N LYS A 92 -4.17 -16.42 3.11
CA LYS A 92 -5.49 -16.55 3.74
C LYS A 92 -5.56 -15.72 5.03
N ASN A 93 -4.59 -15.88 5.93
CA ASN A 93 -4.55 -15.14 7.19
C ASN A 93 -4.37 -13.64 6.95
N THR A 94 -3.62 -13.25 5.92
CA THR A 94 -3.46 -11.85 5.51
C THR A 94 -4.79 -11.24 5.08
N ILE A 95 -5.57 -11.94 4.25
CA ILE A 95 -6.89 -11.47 3.82
C ILE A 95 -7.86 -11.40 5.01
N ILE A 96 -7.84 -12.41 5.89
CA ILE A 96 -8.66 -12.39 7.11
C ILE A 96 -8.29 -11.18 7.98
N ALA A 97 -7.00 -10.93 8.21
CA ALA A 97 -6.53 -9.78 8.99
C ALA A 97 -6.98 -8.44 8.35
N LEU A 98 -6.86 -8.29 7.03
CA LEU A 98 -7.32 -7.10 6.32
C LEU A 98 -8.84 -6.91 6.45
N VAL A 99 -9.62 -7.97 6.24
CA VAL A 99 -11.09 -7.92 6.37
C VAL A 99 -11.49 -7.53 7.78
N VAL A 100 -10.91 -8.15 8.81
CA VAL A 100 -11.21 -7.84 10.22
C VAL A 100 -10.89 -6.38 10.52
N VAL A 101 -9.70 -5.90 10.15
CA VAL A 101 -9.30 -4.51 10.37
C VAL A 101 -10.21 -3.54 9.63
N TYR A 102 -10.56 -3.83 8.38
CA TYR A 102 -11.44 -2.98 7.58
C TYR A 102 -12.86 -2.94 8.15
N THR A 103 -13.39 -4.07 8.61
CA THR A 103 -14.71 -4.12 9.26
C THR A 103 -14.72 -3.30 10.54
N ILE A 104 -13.67 -3.37 11.37
CA ILE A 104 -13.54 -2.54 12.57
C ILE A 104 -13.49 -1.05 12.21
N ILE A 105 -12.71 -0.69 11.19
CA ILE A 105 -12.63 0.70 10.71
C ILE A 105 -14.00 1.18 10.25
N VAL A 106 -14.67 0.44 9.36
CA VAL A 106 -16.01 0.82 8.87
C VAL A 106 -16.99 0.99 10.04
N ALA A 107 -17.05 0.02 10.96
CA ALA A 107 -17.94 0.09 12.11
C ALA A 107 -17.69 1.33 12.99
N THR A 108 -16.43 1.68 13.22
CA THR A 108 -16.07 2.85 14.04
C THR A 108 -16.24 4.18 13.31
N GLN A 109 -16.16 4.21 11.97
CA GLN A 109 -16.31 5.44 11.18
C GLN A 109 -17.76 5.74 10.81
N ILE A 110 -18.71 4.78 10.90
CA ILE A 110 -20.14 5.04 10.62
C ILE A 110 -20.69 6.21 11.43
N PRO A 111 -20.55 6.25 12.78
CA PRO A 111 -21.05 7.37 13.57
C PRO A 111 -20.42 8.70 13.17
N VAL A 112 -19.12 8.71 12.84
CA VAL A 112 -18.39 9.90 12.41
C VAL A 112 -18.94 10.46 11.10
N GLY A 113 -19.28 9.59 10.14
CA GLY A 113 -19.93 9.99 8.89
C GLY A 113 -21.27 10.66 9.11
N LEU A 114 -22.09 10.13 10.03
CA LEU A 114 -23.41 10.65 10.36
C LEU A 114 -23.38 12.02 11.07
N MET A 115 -22.25 12.40 11.69
CA MET A 115 -22.11 13.71 12.32
C MET A 115 -21.85 14.87 11.34
N HIS A 116 -21.55 14.57 10.07
CA HIS A 116 -21.28 15.58 9.05
C HIS A 116 -22.57 16.02 8.38
N GLY A 117 -22.73 17.33 8.21
CA GLY A 117 -23.88 17.95 7.56
C GLY A 117 -23.51 19.29 6.94
N ILE A 118 -24.52 19.96 6.38
CA ILE A 118 -24.33 21.28 5.76
C ILE A 118 -24.34 22.34 6.87
N TYR A 119 -23.27 23.12 6.94
CA TYR A 119 -23.16 24.28 7.83
C TYR A 119 -23.25 25.56 6.99
N THR A 120 -24.25 26.39 7.28
CA THR A 120 -24.44 27.71 6.68
C THR A 120 -23.83 28.80 7.56
N TYR A 121 -23.15 29.77 6.95
CA TYR A 121 -22.55 30.90 7.64
C TYR A 121 -22.61 32.16 6.77
N ASP A 122 -22.77 33.32 7.42
CA ASP A 122 -22.79 34.60 6.74
C ASP A 122 -21.36 35.11 6.53
N PHE A 123 -20.98 35.37 5.27
CA PHE A 123 -19.71 35.98 4.92
C PHE A 123 -19.95 37.30 4.20
N ILE A 124 -19.74 38.42 4.91
CA ILE A 124 -19.79 39.79 4.35
C ILE A 124 -21.05 39.96 3.46
N ILE A 125 -22.22 39.63 4.01
CA ILE A 125 -23.56 39.80 3.41
C ILE A 125 -23.96 38.68 2.40
N GLU A 126 -23.07 37.72 2.10
CA GLU A 126 -23.42 36.50 1.34
C GLU A 126 -23.62 35.30 2.26
N GLU A 127 -24.73 34.58 2.09
CA GLU A 127 -24.95 33.29 2.75
C GLU A 127 -24.11 32.22 2.06
N ARG A 128 -23.15 31.63 2.79
CA ARG A 128 -22.27 30.57 2.32
C ARG A 128 -22.58 29.26 3.01
N SER A 129 -22.24 28.15 2.36
CA SER A 129 -22.47 26.82 2.93
C SER A 129 -21.31 25.88 2.64
N THR A 130 -20.93 25.09 3.63
CA THR A 130 -19.85 24.10 3.51
C THR A 130 -20.21 22.82 4.26
N CYS A 131 -19.54 21.73 3.90
CA CYS A 131 -19.71 20.45 4.55
C CYS A 131 -18.79 20.34 5.79
N ALA A 132 -19.37 20.30 6.99
CA ALA A 132 -18.62 20.25 8.24
C ALA A 132 -19.37 19.47 9.33
N ILE A 133 -18.72 19.25 10.47
CA ILE A 133 -19.39 18.71 11.66
C ILE A 133 -20.24 19.82 12.27
N VAL A 134 -21.55 19.77 12.02
CA VAL A 134 -22.50 20.85 12.33
C VAL A 134 -22.45 21.23 13.81
N SER A 135 -22.41 20.25 14.73
CA SER A 135 -22.37 20.51 16.17
C SER A 135 -21.11 21.26 16.62
N ILE A 136 -19.96 21.00 15.98
CA ILE A 136 -18.70 21.67 16.28
C ILE A 136 -18.68 23.06 15.64
N ALA A 137 -19.16 23.18 14.40
CA ALA A 137 -19.19 24.44 13.66
C ALA A 137 -20.17 25.46 14.28
N THR A 138 -21.33 25.00 14.76
CA THR A 138 -22.34 25.84 15.45
C THR A 138 -22.02 26.12 16.92
N ASN A 139 -20.87 25.63 17.42
CA ASN A 139 -20.48 25.71 18.84
C ASN A 139 -21.52 25.13 19.82
N ASN A 140 -22.37 24.21 19.34
CA ASN A 140 -23.38 23.51 20.15
C ASN A 140 -22.84 22.20 20.75
N ALA A 141 -21.68 21.72 20.29
CA ALA A 141 -21.02 20.56 20.83
C ALA A 141 -20.49 20.82 22.25
N THR A 142 -20.54 19.79 23.11
CA THR A 142 -19.84 19.88 24.39
C THR A 142 -18.33 19.86 24.18
N LEU A 143 -17.59 20.56 25.04
CA LEU A 143 -16.12 20.56 25.04
C LEU A 143 -15.55 19.13 25.05
N VAL A 144 -16.17 18.24 25.83
CA VAL A 144 -15.80 16.83 25.92
C VAL A 144 -15.99 16.13 24.57
N PHE A 145 -17.12 16.33 23.89
CA PHE A 145 -17.39 15.73 22.59
C PHE A 145 -16.39 16.19 21.53
N ALA A 146 -16.19 17.50 21.37
CA ALA A 146 -15.28 18.05 20.37
C ALA A 146 -13.84 17.58 20.59
N ARG A 147 -13.33 17.64 21.83
CA ARG A 147 -11.99 17.15 22.17
C ARG A 147 -11.84 15.66 21.94
N THR A 148 -12.84 14.87 22.35
CA THR A 148 -12.82 13.41 22.16
C THR A 148 -12.74 13.07 20.68
N TYR A 149 -13.51 13.76 19.83
CA TYR A 149 -13.45 13.57 18.39
C TYR A 149 -12.05 13.86 17.82
N PHE A 150 -11.50 15.06 18.02
CA PHE A 150 -10.20 15.44 17.47
C PHE A 150 -9.04 14.57 17.98
N ILE A 151 -9.04 14.25 19.28
CA ILE A 151 -8.00 13.42 19.90
C ILE A 151 -8.10 11.99 19.39
N THR A 152 -9.30 11.40 19.35
CA THR A 152 -9.50 10.03 18.86
C THR A 152 -9.08 9.93 17.40
N PHE A 153 -9.46 10.91 16.56
CA PHE A 153 -9.05 10.96 15.16
C PHE A 153 -7.52 10.96 15.03
N ASN A 154 -6.84 11.82 15.78
CA ASN A 154 -5.39 11.95 15.73
C ASN A 154 -4.65 10.71 16.27
N VAL A 155 -5.14 10.13 17.37
CA VAL A 155 -4.52 8.96 18.00
C VAL A 155 -4.62 7.74 17.10
N PHE A 156 -5.82 7.40 16.63
CA PHE A 156 -6.02 6.19 15.82
C PHE A 156 -5.68 6.37 14.35
N GLY A 157 -5.78 7.59 13.83
CA GLY A 157 -5.45 7.93 12.44
C GLY A 157 -3.97 8.23 12.21
N TYR A 158 -3.22 8.60 13.25
CA TYR A 158 -1.82 9.01 13.10
C TYR A 158 -0.86 8.44 14.15
N ILE A 159 -1.02 8.80 15.43
CA ILE A 159 0.00 8.51 16.47
C ILE A 159 0.19 7.01 16.67
N LEU A 160 -0.90 6.27 16.88
CA LEU A 160 -0.87 4.83 17.16
C LEU A 160 -0.27 4.03 15.99
N PRO A 161 -0.78 4.12 14.75
CA PRO A 161 -0.21 3.36 13.64
C PRO A 161 1.23 3.77 13.31
N LEU A 162 1.57 5.07 13.41
CA LEU A 162 2.94 5.54 13.22
C LEU A 162 3.87 4.97 14.29
N GLY A 163 3.46 5.03 15.57
CA GLY A 163 4.23 4.49 16.69
C GLY A 163 4.48 2.99 16.55
N ILE A 164 3.44 2.21 16.23
CA ILE A 164 3.57 0.77 15.95
C ILE A 164 4.57 0.55 14.81
N SER A 165 4.40 1.27 13.69
CA SER A 165 5.26 1.14 12.53
C SER A 165 6.73 1.46 12.87
N VAL A 166 6.99 2.59 13.53
CA VAL A 166 8.34 3.01 13.92
C VAL A 166 9.01 1.95 14.82
N VAL A 167 8.30 1.43 15.83
CA VAL A 167 8.84 0.40 16.73
C VAL A 167 9.17 -0.90 15.97
N LEU A 168 8.27 -1.35 15.09
CA LEU A 168 8.47 -2.56 14.29
C LEU A 168 9.67 -2.41 13.34
N TYR A 169 9.79 -1.26 12.67
CA TYR A 169 10.93 -0.97 11.80
C TYR A 169 12.24 -0.85 12.54
N TRP A 170 12.25 -0.16 13.68
CA TRP A 170 13.42 -0.03 14.52
C TRP A 170 13.93 -1.40 14.98
N ARG A 171 13.04 -2.28 15.46
CA ARG A 171 13.39 -3.65 15.84
C ARG A 171 13.89 -4.47 14.65
N MET A 172 13.24 -4.35 13.48
CA MET A 172 13.67 -5.05 12.27
C MET A 172 15.05 -4.60 11.78
N LEU A 173 15.31 -3.29 11.74
CA LEU A 173 16.59 -2.72 11.30
C LEU A 173 17.73 -3.11 12.23
N ARG A 174 17.51 -3.08 13.56
CA ARG A 174 18.48 -3.58 14.54
C ARG A 174 18.85 -5.03 14.28
N ARG A 175 17.87 -5.92 14.11
CA ARG A 175 18.13 -7.34 13.80
C ARG A 175 18.91 -7.53 12.49
N LEU A 176 18.65 -6.70 11.48
CA LEU A 176 19.40 -6.74 10.22
C LEU A 176 20.84 -6.22 10.34
N TRP A 177 21.10 -5.35 11.31
CA TRP A 177 22.42 -4.82 11.60
C TRP A 177 23.25 -5.76 12.47
N ASP A 178 22.61 -6.38 13.47
CA ASP A 178 23.22 -7.35 14.39
C ASP A 178 23.54 -8.68 13.70
N THR A 179 22.87 -8.99 12.57
CA THR A 179 23.22 -10.15 11.75
C THR A 179 24.52 -9.85 10.99
N PRO A 180 25.65 -10.54 11.29
CA PRO A 180 26.93 -10.24 10.67
C PRO A 180 26.83 -10.24 9.14
N ARG A 181 27.40 -9.22 8.48
CA ARG A 181 27.54 -9.24 7.02
C ARG A 181 28.45 -10.42 6.66
N PRO A 182 27.99 -11.44 5.92
CA PRO A 182 28.85 -12.52 5.48
C PRO A 182 29.74 -11.95 4.37
N GLY A 183 30.91 -11.49 4.78
CA GLY A 183 31.82 -10.77 3.92
C GLY A 183 33.13 -10.42 4.61
N HIS A 184 33.65 -11.31 5.48
CA HIS A 184 35.11 -11.41 5.70
C HIS A 184 35.63 -12.60 6.50
N SER A 185 34.79 -13.53 6.99
CA SER A 185 35.30 -14.69 7.74
C SER A 185 35.18 -15.98 6.95
N ASN A 186 36.34 -16.62 6.76
CA ASN A 186 36.51 -18.00 6.30
C ASN A 186 35.79 -19.00 7.22
N ALA A 187 35.67 -20.24 6.75
CA ALA A 187 35.15 -21.44 7.41
C ALA A 187 33.64 -21.68 7.20
N ILE A 188 33.27 -22.70 6.41
CA ILE A 188 33.16 -24.11 6.83
C ILE A 188 32.08 -24.25 7.90
N ASN A 189 30.83 -24.37 7.45
CA ASN A 189 29.84 -25.34 7.91
C ASN A 189 28.45 -24.95 7.38
N GLY A 190 27.80 -25.93 6.74
CA GLY A 190 26.54 -25.74 6.06
C GLY A 190 25.38 -25.61 7.03
N SER A 191 24.67 -24.49 6.97
CA SER A 191 23.25 -24.42 7.29
C SER A 191 22.59 -23.32 6.47
N ILE A 192 21.69 -23.71 5.57
CA ILE A 192 20.67 -22.87 4.91
C ILE A 192 21.22 -21.52 4.38
N ARG A 193 22.11 -21.57 3.39
CA ARG A 193 22.50 -20.37 2.61
C ARG A 193 21.27 -19.85 1.85
N SER A 194 20.55 -18.87 2.41
CA SER A 194 19.62 -18.07 1.63
C SER A 194 20.39 -17.42 0.48
N ARG A 195 20.07 -17.78 -0.78
CA ARG A 195 20.72 -17.23 -1.99
C ARG A 195 20.88 -15.70 -1.89
N PRO A 196 22.01 -15.11 -2.29
CA PRO A 196 22.20 -13.65 -2.26
C PRO A 196 21.07 -12.89 -2.98
N GLU A 197 20.47 -13.50 -4.00
CA GLU A 197 19.32 -13.03 -4.75
C GLU A 197 18.03 -12.88 -3.89
N THR A 198 17.72 -13.86 -3.04
CA THR A 198 16.54 -13.79 -2.14
C THR A 198 16.74 -12.76 -1.03
N ARG A 199 17.99 -12.57 -0.58
CA ARG A 199 18.35 -11.56 0.44
C ARG A 199 18.28 -10.14 -0.11
N ARG A 200 18.69 -9.91 -1.36
CA ARG A 200 18.54 -8.62 -2.08
C ARG A 200 17.07 -8.29 -2.32
N ALA A 201 16.26 -9.27 -2.71
CA ALA A 201 14.81 -9.10 -2.87
C ALA A 201 14.12 -8.72 -1.55
N LYS A 202 14.46 -9.38 -0.42
CA LYS A 202 13.94 -9.03 0.91
C LYS A 202 14.27 -7.58 1.31
N ARG A 203 15.53 -7.14 1.12
CA ARG A 203 15.94 -5.75 1.39
C ARG A 203 15.21 -4.73 0.52
N LYS A 204 14.99 -5.04 -0.76
CA LYS A 204 14.25 -4.18 -1.70
C LYS A 204 12.80 -3.97 -1.24
N VAL A 205 12.12 -5.03 -0.82
CA VAL A 205 10.73 -4.93 -0.32
C VAL A 205 10.69 -4.19 1.02
N THR A 206 11.63 -4.43 1.94
CA THR A 206 11.71 -3.67 3.20
C THR A 206 11.95 -2.18 2.96
N ARG A 207 12.85 -1.82 2.03
CA ARG A 207 13.09 -0.42 1.65
C ARG A 207 11.85 0.22 1.04
N LEU A 208 11.11 -0.54 0.21
CA LEU A 208 9.83 -0.09 -0.34
C LEU A 208 8.83 0.29 0.73
N VAL A 209 8.55 -0.63 1.67
CA VAL A 209 7.54 -0.38 2.70
C VAL A 209 7.99 0.76 3.63
N LEU A 210 9.29 0.90 3.93
CA LEU A 210 9.82 2.04 4.68
C LEU A 210 9.58 3.38 3.96
N CYS A 211 9.89 3.47 2.66
CA CYS A 211 9.68 4.71 1.89
C CYS A 211 8.20 5.10 1.84
N VAL A 212 7.31 4.13 1.63
CA VAL A 212 5.86 4.39 1.62
C VAL A 212 5.38 4.90 2.99
N LEU A 213 5.89 4.33 4.09
CA LEU A 213 5.57 4.80 5.44
C LEU A 213 6.07 6.20 5.75
N VAL A 214 7.28 6.54 5.32
CA VAL A 214 7.83 7.90 5.52
C VAL A 214 7.02 8.92 4.75
N ILE A 215 6.67 8.61 3.49
CA ILE A 215 5.83 9.49 2.66
C ILE A 215 4.46 9.68 3.31
N TRP A 216 3.82 8.60 3.74
CA TRP A 216 2.57 8.70 4.48
C TRP A 216 2.72 9.56 5.75
N ALA A 217 3.75 9.34 6.56
CA ALA A 217 3.94 10.08 7.80
C ALA A 217 4.12 11.60 7.55
N VAL A 218 4.89 11.97 6.52
CA VAL A 218 5.16 13.37 6.16
C VAL A 218 3.94 14.02 5.52
N CYS A 219 3.26 13.34 4.61
CA CYS A 219 2.08 13.88 3.93
C CYS A 219 0.91 14.13 4.89
N TRP A 220 0.74 13.25 5.89
CA TRP A 220 -0.37 13.33 6.84
C TRP A 220 -0.06 14.18 8.08
N LEU A 221 1.21 14.51 8.35
CA LEU A 221 1.60 15.27 9.55
C LEU A 221 0.90 16.64 9.65
N PRO A 222 0.92 17.51 8.63
CA PRO A 222 0.40 18.86 8.78
C PRO A 222 -1.10 18.89 9.10
N LEU A 223 -1.87 18.01 8.43
CA LEU A 223 -3.30 17.89 8.66
C LEU A 223 -3.61 17.43 10.10
N ASN A 224 -2.87 16.43 10.58
CA ASN A 224 -3.03 15.92 11.94
C ASN A 224 -2.64 16.97 13.00
N VAL A 225 -1.64 17.80 12.73
CA VAL A 225 -1.26 18.92 13.60
C VAL A 225 -2.41 19.95 13.64
N CYS A 226 -2.96 20.35 12.49
CA CYS A 226 -4.10 21.27 12.44
C CYS A 226 -5.29 20.76 13.28
N PHE A 227 -5.65 19.49 13.14
CA PHE A 227 -6.75 18.90 13.91
C PHE A 227 -6.43 18.77 15.40
N PHE A 228 -5.19 18.39 15.75
CA PHE A 228 -4.78 18.28 17.15
C PHE A 228 -4.87 19.64 17.86
N VAL A 229 -4.32 20.69 17.27
CA VAL A 229 -4.36 22.04 17.86
C VAL A 229 -5.78 22.62 17.85
N SER A 230 -6.59 22.29 16.83
CA SER A 230 -8.02 22.66 16.82
C SER A 230 -8.80 22.03 17.98
N GLY A 231 -8.52 20.78 18.32
CA GLY A 231 -9.11 20.12 19.48
C GLY A 231 -8.70 20.76 20.81
N LEU A 232 -7.43 21.17 20.95
CA LEU A 232 -6.96 21.86 22.16
C LEU A 232 -7.56 23.26 22.32
N SER A 233 -7.78 23.96 21.20
CA SER A 233 -8.23 25.37 21.18
C SER A 233 -9.75 25.55 21.20
N TYR A 234 -10.53 24.47 21.01
CA TYR A 234 -11.99 24.50 21.09
C TYR A 234 -12.48 25.16 22.40
N PRO A 235 -13.47 26.09 22.38
CA PRO A 235 -14.45 26.35 21.30
C PRO A 235 -13.94 27.19 20.12
N GLU A 236 -12.87 27.96 20.30
CA GLU A 236 -12.29 28.78 19.24
C GLU A 236 -11.27 27.97 18.43
N THR A 237 -11.77 27.20 17.45
CA THR A 237 -10.93 26.38 16.57
C THR A 237 -9.84 27.22 15.87
N LEU A 238 -8.77 26.58 15.39
CA LEU A 238 -7.63 27.26 14.78
C LEU A 238 -8.05 28.18 13.63
N VAL A 239 -9.04 27.74 12.86
CA VAL A 239 -9.63 28.48 11.75
C VAL A 239 -10.35 29.74 12.24
N MET A 240 -11.10 29.66 13.33
CA MET A 240 -11.80 30.81 13.90
C MET A 240 -10.83 31.86 14.47
N LYS A 241 -9.74 31.43 15.13
CA LYS A 241 -8.72 32.36 15.67
C LYS A 241 -7.83 32.99 14.62
N GLY A 242 -7.33 32.19 13.68
CA GLY A 242 -6.31 32.62 12.72
C GLY A 242 -6.86 33.13 11.39
N GLY A 243 -8.18 33.15 11.22
CA GLY A 243 -8.86 33.65 10.03
C GLY A 243 -8.40 32.95 8.74
N VAL A 244 -8.35 33.71 7.65
CA VAL A 244 -8.07 33.21 6.28
C VAL A 244 -6.74 32.45 6.19
N ILE A 245 -5.71 32.86 6.93
CA ILE A 245 -4.39 32.21 6.89
C ILE A 245 -4.49 30.76 7.38
N MET A 246 -5.19 30.52 8.49
CA MET A 246 -5.35 29.16 9.02
C MET A 246 -6.25 28.30 8.15
N VAL A 247 -7.22 28.90 7.44
CA VAL A 247 -8.01 28.19 6.41
C VAL A 247 -7.08 27.71 5.28
N ILE A 248 -6.23 28.58 4.74
CA ILE A 248 -5.27 28.23 3.68
C ILE A 248 -4.33 27.13 4.15
N VAL A 249 -3.81 27.23 5.37
CA VAL A 249 -2.93 26.20 5.97
C VAL A 249 -3.66 24.86 6.09
N GLN A 250 -4.91 24.84 6.54
CA GLN A 250 -5.70 23.63 6.66
C GLN A 250 -6.03 23.00 5.31
N ILE A 251 -6.42 23.80 4.30
CA ILE A 251 -6.66 23.31 2.94
C ILE A 251 -5.36 22.76 2.33
N SER A 252 -4.26 23.49 2.45
CA SER A 252 -2.94 23.05 1.95
C SER A 252 -2.50 21.74 2.60
N SER A 253 -2.75 21.59 3.90
CA SER A 253 -2.47 20.36 4.65
C SER A 253 -3.34 19.19 4.19
N GLN A 254 -4.61 19.43 3.84
CA GLN A 254 -5.49 18.41 3.26
C GLN A 254 -5.01 17.97 1.87
N VAL A 255 -4.66 18.92 0.99
CA VAL A 255 -4.12 18.60 -0.35
C VAL A 255 -2.85 17.75 -0.24
N LEU A 256 -1.97 18.07 0.71
CA LEU A 256 -0.76 17.28 0.94
C LEU A 256 -1.08 15.86 1.43
N ALA A 257 -2.06 15.70 2.32
CA ALA A 257 -2.53 14.38 2.74
C ALA A 257 -3.10 13.58 1.56
N TYR A 258 -3.85 14.21 0.66
CA TYR A 258 -4.45 13.57 -0.52
C TYR A 258 -3.40 13.13 -1.54
N THR A 259 -2.30 13.87 -1.63
CA THR A 259 -1.17 13.54 -2.50
C THR A 259 -0.59 12.17 -2.17
N ASN A 260 -0.67 11.70 -0.91
CA ASN A 260 -0.23 10.36 -0.52
C ASN A 260 -0.88 9.24 -1.37
N SER A 261 -2.18 9.32 -1.62
CA SER A 261 -2.89 8.31 -2.43
C SER A 261 -2.45 8.32 -3.89
N CYS A 262 -2.05 9.48 -4.43
CA CYS A 262 -1.47 9.60 -5.77
C CYS A 262 -0.03 9.06 -5.86
N LEU A 263 0.73 9.13 -4.77
CA LEU A 263 2.13 8.70 -4.74
C LEU A 263 2.27 7.17 -4.71
N ASN A 264 1.28 6.44 -4.18
CA ASN A 264 1.36 4.98 -4.05
C ASN A 264 1.64 4.25 -5.38
N PRO A 265 0.87 4.45 -6.48
CA PRO A 265 1.19 3.87 -7.79
C PRO A 265 2.57 4.25 -8.32
N ILE A 266 3.00 5.51 -8.15
CA ILE A 266 4.29 6.04 -8.60
C ILE A 266 5.43 5.32 -7.86
N LEU A 267 5.33 5.19 -6.54
CA LEU A 267 6.31 4.49 -5.71
C LEU A 267 6.44 3.03 -6.11
N TYR A 268 5.32 2.35 -6.40
CA TYR A 268 5.35 0.97 -6.88
C TYR A 268 5.97 0.85 -8.28
N ALA A 269 5.70 1.80 -9.18
CA ALA A 269 6.28 1.83 -10.52
C ALA A 269 7.80 2.07 -10.50
N LEU A 270 8.28 2.93 -9.60
CA LEU A 270 9.71 3.22 -9.46
C LEU A 270 10.48 2.10 -8.75
N MET A 271 9.90 1.51 -7.71
CA MET A 271 10.63 0.63 -6.80
C MET A 271 10.47 -0.88 -7.12
N SER A 272 9.50 -1.28 -7.94
CA SER A 272 9.26 -2.70 -8.29
C SER A 272 9.36 -2.94 -9.80
N GLU A 273 10.37 -3.71 -10.24
CA GLU A 273 10.60 -4.02 -11.66
C GLU A 273 9.43 -4.78 -12.29
N ASN A 274 8.82 -5.71 -11.55
CA ASN A 274 7.66 -6.45 -12.02
C ASN A 274 6.42 -5.55 -12.16
N PHE A 275 6.26 -4.59 -11.26
CA PHE A 275 5.16 -3.62 -11.35
C PHE A 275 5.41 -2.60 -12.46
N ARG A 276 6.65 -2.12 -12.62
CA ARG A 276 7.07 -1.24 -13.71
C ARG A 276 6.75 -1.84 -15.08
N LYS A 277 7.11 -3.11 -15.31
CA LYS A 277 6.79 -3.83 -16.56
C LYS A 277 5.29 -4.01 -16.79
N GLY A 278 4.48 -4.08 -15.73
CA GLY A 278 3.02 -4.11 -15.82
C GLY A 278 2.41 -2.74 -16.10
N PHE A 279 2.85 -1.71 -15.37
CA PHE A 279 2.40 -0.32 -15.50
C PHE A 279 2.72 0.26 -16.88
N ILE A 280 3.94 0.04 -17.38
CA ILE A 280 4.33 0.41 -18.75
C ILE A 280 3.42 -0.29 -19.77
N ARG A 281 3.11 -1.58 -19.59
CA ARG A 281 2.17 -2.28 -20.49
C ARG A 281 0.78 -1.65 -20.48
N VAL A 282 0.24 -1.33 -19.31
CA VAL A 282 -1.09 -0.70 -19.20
C VAL A 282 -1.09 0.70 -19.82
N ILE A 283 -0.07 1.53 -19.54
CA ILE A 283 0.09 2.85 -20.17
C ILE A 283 0.25 2.72 -21.69
N CYS A 284 1.04 1.76 -22.19
CA CYS A 284 1.18 1.53 -23.62
C CYS A 284 -0.14 1.05 -24.25
N ILE A 285 -0.97 0.27 -23.55
CA ILE A 285 -2.28 -0.17 -24.04
C ILE A 285 -3.28 1.01 -24.05
N ILE A 286 -3.32 1.81 -22.99
CA ILE A 286 -4.17 3.01 -22.92
C ILE A 286 -3.71 4.04 -23.95
N GLY A 287 -2.40 4.25 -24.08
CA GLY A 287 -1.77 5.05 -25.11
C GLY A 287 -2.12 4.55 -26.52
N ARG A 288 -2.09 3.23 -26.78
CA ARG A 288 -2.56 2.63 -28.05
C ARG A 288 -4.07 2.81 -28.30
N LYS A 289 -4.89 2.89 -27.24
CA LYS A 289 -6.32 3.17 -27.37
C LYS A 289 -6.60 4.65 -27.64
N LEU A 290 -5.78 5.56 -27.10
CA LEU A 290 -5.90 7.00 -27.29
C LEU A 290 -5.18 7.51 -28.55
N THR A 291 -4.13 6.81 -28.99
CA THR A 291 -3.41 7.07 -30.23
C THR A 291 -3.45 5.79 -31.07
N MET A 292 -4.25 5.81 -32.13
CA MET A 292 -4.23 4.80 -33.20
C MET A 292 -2.90 4.87 -33.96
N ASN A 293 -1.76 4.53 -33.33
CA ASN A 293 -0.46 4.63 -33.99
C ASN A 293 0.50 3.47 -33.66
N ASN A 294 1.13 2.95 -34.72
CA ASN A 294 1.82 1.65 -34.80
C ASN A 294 3.25 1.62 -34.22
N TYR A 295 3.64 2.59 -33.39
CA TYR A 295 5.06 2.77 -33.01
C TYR A 295 5.61 1.77 -31.98
N CYS A 296 4.76 0.94 -31.34
CA CYS A 296 5.20 -0.05 -30.35
C CYS A 296 5.26 -1.50 -30.88
N ILE A 297 5.55 -1.72 -32.16
CA ILE A 297 5.73 -3.09 -32.70
C ILE A 297 7.10 -3.67 -32.32
N GLU A 298 8.09 -2.82 -32.02
CA GLU A 298 9.48 -3.26 -31.87
C GLU A 298 9.81 -3.78 -30.46
N SER A 299 9.33 -3.12 -29.39
CA SER A 299 9.55 -3.58 -28.00
C SER A 299 8.79 -4.88 -27.66
N ASP A 300 7.64 -5.14 -28.27
CA ASP A 300 6.86 -6.35 -27.99
C ASP A 300 7.49 -7.61 -28.64
N LYS A 301 8.16 -7.48 -29.79
CA LYS A 301 8.93 -8.57 -30.42
C LYS A 301 10.17 -8.91 -29.62
N GLN A 302 10.87 -7.91 -29.09
CA GLN A 302 12.10 -8.11 -28.32
C GLN A 302 11.82 -8.79 -26.96
N LEU A 303 10.72 -8.41 -26.29
CA LEU A 303 10.30 -9.04 -25.02
C LEU A 303 9.73 -10.45 -25.19
N ARG A 304 9.04 -10.73 -26.31
CA ARG A 304 8.56 -12.08 -26.64
C ARG A 304 9.74 -13.02 -26.93
N MET A 305 10.75 -12.55 -27.68
CA MET A 305 11.96 -13.33 -27.93
C MET A 305 12.72 -13.67 -26.64
N GLU A 306 12.88 -12.74 -25.69
CA GLU A 306 13.52 -13.05 -24.40
C GLU A 306 12.75 -14.10 -23.59
N PHE A 307 11.41 -14.07 -23.61
CA PHE A 307 10.57 -15.06 -22.91
C PHE A 307 10.61 -16.44 -23.59
N THR A 308 10.65 -16.51 -24.92
CA THR A 308 10.76 -17.79 -25.65
C THR A 308 12.12 -18.45 -25.44
N THR A 309 13.21 -17.68 -25.44
CA THR A 309 14.56 -18.21 -25.17
C THR A 309 14.70 -18.72 -23.74
N CYS A 310 14.08 -18.04 -22.77
CA CYS A 310 14.06 -18.45 -21.36
C CYS A 310 13.19 -19.70 -21.12
N ASN A 311 12.08 -19.86 -21.84
CA ASN A 311 11.26 -21.07 -21.80
C ASN A 311 11.95 -22.27 -22.46
N ASN A 312 12.67 -22.06 -23.58
CA ASN A 312 13.37 -23.15 -24.26
C ASN A 312 14.60 -23.66 -23.47
N THR A 313 15.31 -22.78 -22.75
CA THR A 313 16.38 -23.20 -21.82
C THR A 313 15.84 -23.87 -20.56
N ALA A 314 14.67 -23.45 -20.06
CA ALA A 314 14.00 -24.13 -18.96
C ALA A 314 13.43 -25.51 -19.36
N MET A 315 12.92 -25.64 -20.59
CA MET A 315 12.34 -26.89 -21.11
C MET A 315 13.42 -27.91 -21.52
N SER A 316 14.58 -27.47 -22.01
CA SER A 316 15.72 -28.37 -22.28
C SER A 316 16.33 -28.96 -20.99
N ASN A 317 16.27 -28.21 -19.87
CA ASN A 317 16.75 -28.67 -18.55
C ASN A 317 15.74 -29.56 -17.81
N SER A 318 14.44 -29.46 -18.11
CA SER A 318 13.40 -30.33 -17.51
C SER A 318 13.24 -31.66 -18.26
N ILE A 319 13.47 -31.71 -19.57
CA ILE A 319 13.43 -32.96 -20.35
C ILE A 319 14.59 -33.90 -19.98
N ARG A 320 15.77 -33.38 -19.58
CA ARG A 320 16.89 -34.21 -19.08
C ARG A 320 16.65 -34.88 -17.72
N ARG A 321 15.59 -34.52 -16.98
CA ARG A 321 15.27 -35.14 -15.67
C ARG A 321 14.16 -36.20 -15.71
N PHE A 322 13.52 -36.39 -16.86
CA PHE A 322 12.44 -37.37 -17.03
C PHE A 322 12.81 -38.40 -18.12
N GLN A 323 13.82 -39.22 -17.86
CA GLN A 323 13.91 -40.55 -18.48
C GLN A 323 13.88 -41.61 -17.37
N PRO A 324 12.93 -42.56 -17.38
CA PRO A 324 12.91 -43.67 -16.44
C PRO A 324 14.01 -44.67 -16.81
N THR A 325 14.81 -45.03 -15.82
CA THR A 325 15.76 -46.15 -15.84
C THR A 325 15.06 -47.47 -16.17
N PRO A 326 15.53 -48.27 -17.16
CA PRO A 326 15.07 -49.66 -17.31
C PRO A 326 15.80 -50.57 -16.31
N LYS A 327 15.01 -51.43 -15.67
CA LYS A 327 15.44 -52.52 -14.78
C LYS A 327 16.18 -53.61 -15.56
N THR A 328 17.08 -54.27 -14.83
CA THR A 328 17.87 -55.47 -15.14
C THR A 328 17.08 -56.64 -15.75
N GLY A 329 17.69 -57.34 -16.71
CA GLY A 329 17.38 -58.73 -17.04
C GLY A 329 17.58 -59.10 -18.52
N GLY A 330 18.58 -59.93 -18.82
CA GLY A 330 18.69 -60.61 -20.12
C GLY A 330 20.09 -60.62 -20.73
N LYS A 331 20.82 -61.72 -20.50
CA LYS A 331 21.97 -62.11 -21.34
C LYS A 331 21.50 -62.32 -22.77
N VAL A 332 22.01 -61.54 -23.73
CA VAL A 332 22.22 -62.01 -25.11
C VAL A 332 23.59 -61.51 -25.57
N ARG A 333 24.45 -62.48 -25.81
CA ARG A 333 25.85 -62.39 -26.25
C ARG A 333 25.85 -62.29 -27.78
N PHE A 334 26.41 -61.25 -28.41
CA PHE A 334 27.01 -61.38 -29.74
C PHE A 334 28.04 -60.26 -30.06
N ARG A 335 29.30 -60.72 -30.17
CA ARG A 335 30.46 -60.29 -30.98
C ARG A 335 30.89 -58.81 -31.08
N LEU A 336 32.14 -58.59 -30.66
CA LEU A 336 33.05 -57.52 -31.08
C LEU A 336 33.23 -57.47 -32.62
N PRO A 337 33.69 -56.32 -33.14
CA PRO A 337 35.04 -56.34 -33.70
C PRO A 337 35.98 -55.35 -33.01
N LEU A 338 37.19 -55.84 -32.81
CA LEU A 338 38.38 -55.11 -32.39
C LEU A 338 38.70 -53.98 -33.39
N PHE A 339 39.12 -52.83 -32.88
CA PHE A 339 40.13 -52.03 -33.56
C PHE A 339 41.16 -51.50 -32.57
N SER A 340 42.38 -51.48 -33.08
CA SER A 340 43.67 -51.60 -32.40
C SER A 340 44.07 -50.39 -31.55
N LYS A 341 44.92 -50.69 -30.56
CA LYS A 341 45.74 -49.74 -29.81
C LYS A 341 46.70 -48.98 -30.74
N ALA A 342 47.07 -47.79 -30.26
CA ALA A 342 48.17 -46.92 -30.67
C ALA A 342 49.48 -47.67 -30.99
N ILE A 343 50.18 -47.19 -32.01
CA ILE A 343 51.49 -46.51 -31.95
C ILE A 343 51.40 -45.31 -32.90
#